data_AF-A0A0S7X5G0-F1
#
_entry.id   AF-A0A0S7X5G0-F1
#
_cell.length_a   1.000
_cell.length_b   1.000
_cell.length_c   1.000
_cell.angle_alpha   90.00
_cell.angle_beta   90.00
_cell.angle_gamma   90.00
#
_symmetry.space_group_name_H-M   'P 1'
#
loop_
_entity.id
_entity.type
_entity.pdbx_description
1 polymer ?
#
loop_
_entity_poly.entity_id
_entity_poly.type
_entity_poly.pdbx_seq_one_letter_code
_entity_poly.pdbx_strand_id
1 'polypeptide(L)'
;MRYVLVTAVALLVAIVAFFVVRHGARSDATGAQPVGTTPRPPQEALPSPAIAQSLQQRHLDKLIRETRFRPNDAAAHLQLAKFLLELGDVDGARPSFERTLQPAPTSVAALYGIAACCEAKGDNDGALKAYLKIAKLRPDEPGLERKIRSAESALRGSSKAP
;
A
#
# COMPACT_ATOMS: atom_id res chain seq x y z
N MET A 1 51.81 7.59 14.90
CA MET A 1 50.83 8.53 14.29
C MET A 1 49.36 8.10 14.41
N ARG A 2 49.02 6.82 14.68
CA ARG A 2 47.61 6.37 14.80
C ARG A 2 46.87 6.80 16.09
N TYR A 3 47.58 7.02 17.20
CA TYR A 3 46.95 7.33 18.50
C TYR A 3 46.43 8.78 18.63
N VAL A 4 47.06 9.75 17.95
CA VAL A 4 46.65 11.17 18.00
C VAL A 4 45.31 11.40 17.29
N LEU A 5 45.00 10.59 16.27
CA LEU A 5 43.76 10.69 15.50
C LEU A 5 42.55 10.14 16.27
N VAL A 6 42.73 9.07 17.05
CA VAL A 6 41.64 8.44 17.82
C VAL A 6 41.25 9.30 19.03
N THR A 7 42.21 9.93 19.71
CA THR A 7 41.92 10.83 20.84
C THR A 7 41.24 12.13 20.39
N ALA A 8 41.60 12.67 19.22
CA ALA A 8 40.97 13.87 18.67
C ALA A 8 39.48 13.65 18.32
N VAL A 9 39.12 12.48 17.79
CA VAL A 9 37.73 12.14 17.45
C VAL A 9 36.89 11.90 18.70
N ALA A 10 37.43 11.25 19.73
CA ALA A 10 36.72 11.02 20.99
C ALA A 10 36.40 12.32 21.75
N LEU A 11 37.33 13.28 21.74
CA LEU A 11 37.15 14.60 22.37
C LEU A 11 36.06 15.42 21.67
N LEU A 12 35.97 15.32 20.34
CA LEU A 12 34.98 16.05 19.54
C LEU A 12 33.55 15.53 19.76
N VAL A 13 33.35 14.22 19.91
CA VAL A 13 32.05 13.62 20.25
C VAL A 13 31.58 14.03 21.65
N ALA A 14 32.48 14.10 22.62
CA ALA A 14 32.15 14.52 23.99
C ALA A 14 31.73 15.99 24.08
N ILE A 15 32.36 16.88 23.29
CA ILE A 15 32.00 18.32 23.24
C ILE A 15 30.59 18.51 22.65
N VAL A 16 30.25 17.78 21.58
CA VAL A 16 28.91 17.87 20.95
C VAL A 16 27.82 17.36 21.89
N ALA A 17 28.04 16.24 22.59
CA ALA A 17 27.09 15.71 23.55
C ALA A 17 26.87 16.66 24.76
N PHE A 18 27.94 17.31 25.23
CA PHE A 18 27.84 18.29 26.32
C PHE A 18 27.12 19.58 25.91
N PHE A 19 27.26 20.01 24.65
CA PHE A 19 26.60 21.20 24.13
C PHE A 19 25.08 21.00 23.96
N VAL A 20 24.65 19.82 23.49
CA VAL A 20 23.22 19.48 23.33
C VAL A 20 22.49 19.41 24.68
N VAL A 21 23.16 18.94 25.73
CA VAL A 21 22.54 18.83 27.07
C VAL A 21 22.48 20.18 27.80
N ARG A 22 23.43 21.09 27.55
CA ARG A 22 23.55 22.34 28.33
C ARG A 22 22.74 23.52 27.79
N HIS A 23 22.33 23.51 26.51
CA HIS A 23 21.63 24.65 25.88
C HIS A 23 20.11 24.55 25.79
N GLY A 24 19.48 23.50 26.36
CA GLY A 24 18.02 23.35 26.43
C GLY A 24 17.36 23.98 27.66
N ALA A 25 18.01 24.94 28.33
CA ALA A 25 17.47 25.58 29.52
C ALA A 25 16.69 26.86 29.16
N ARG A 26 15.40 26.84 29.54
CA ARG A 26 14.73 27.90 30.31
C ARG A 26 14.56 29.26 29.61
N SER A 27 13.32 29.54 29.23
CA SER A 27 12.83 30.91 29.08
C SER A 27 11.52 31.04 29.82
N ASP A 28 11.60 31.56 31.05
CA ASP A 28 10.48 32.02 31.85
C ASP A 28 9.95 33.32 31.22
N ALA A 29 8.67 33.33 30.83
CA ALA A 29 7.95 34.56 30.49
C ALA A 29 6.55 34.51 31.11
N THR A 30 6.43 35.22 32.23
CA THR A 30 5.21 35.50 32.98
C THR A 30 4.31 36.45 32.21
N GLY A 31 3.01 36.13 32.10
CA GLY A 31 1.93 37.13 32.02
C GLY A 31 1.22 37.30 30.68
N ALA A 32 0.39 36.34 30.28
CA ALA A 32 -0.84 36.61 29.51
C ALA A 32 -1.84 35.43 29.64
N GLN A 33 -3.00 35.77 30.20
CA GLN A 33 -4.29 35.06 30.31
C GLN A 33 -4.47 33.72 29.54
N PRO A 34 -5.01 32.65 30.18
CA PRO A 34 -5.42 31.43 29.50
C PRO A 34 -6.78 31.64 28.82
N VAL A 35 -6.77 32.12 27.58
CA VAL A 35 -7.96 31.98 26.71
C VAL A 35 -8.03 30.51 26.31
N GLY A 36 -9.05 29.82 26.81
CA GLY A 36 -9.36 28.44 26.46
C GLY A 36 -9.55 28.30 24.96
N THR A 37 -8.48 27.96 24.26
CA THR A 37 -8.56 27.21 23.02
C THR A 37 -8.26 25.77 23.41
N THR A 38 -9.32 24.97 23.56
CA THR A 38 -9.17 23.56 23.23
C THR A 38 -8.42 23.52 21.90
N PRO A 39 -7.27 22.82 21.78
CA PRO A 39 -6.67 22.63 20.48
C PRO A 39 -7.76 22.00 19.63
N ARG A 40 -8.27 22.77 18.66
CA ARG A 40 -9.11 22.23 17.59
C ARG A 40 -8.36 20.97 17.15
N PRO A 41 -8.97 19.77 17.21
CA PRO A 41 -8.28 18.57 16.76
C PRO A 41 -7.70 18.91 15.40
N PRO A 42 -6.40 18.66 15.15
CA PRO A 42 -5.76 19.07 13.91
C PRO A 42 -6.72 18.64 12.79
N GLN A 43 -7.25 19.61 12.05
CA GLN A 43 -8.11 19.32 10.91
C GLN A 43 -7.24 18.52 9.96
N GLU A 44 -7.32 17.19 10.08
CA GLU A 44 -6.62 16.14 9.36
C GLU A 44 -5.46 16.67 8.53
N ALA A 45 -4.40 17.12 9.21
CA ALA A 45 -3.12 17.29 8.55
C ALA A 45 -2.78 15.90 8.01
N LEU A 46 -2.77 15.77 6.68
CA LEU A 46 -2.46 14.51 6.02
C LEU A 46 -1.22 13.92 6.70
N PRO A 47 -1.28 12.66 7.18
CA PRO A 47 -0.19 12.06 7.92
C PRO A 47 1.09 12.21 7.09
N SER A 48 2.19 12.56 7.75
CA SER A 48 3.49 12.60 7.07
C SER A 48 3.72 11.26 6.37
N PRO A 49 4.44 11.22 5.24
CA PRO A 49 4.61 9.99 4.45
C PRO A 49 5.14 8.83 5.31
N ALA A 50 5.99 9.11 6.29
CA ALA A 50 6.47 8.12 7.26
C ALA A 50 5.35 7.55 8.16
N ILE A 51 4.45 8.40 8.67
CA ILE A 51 3.30 7.97 9.46
C ILE A 51 2.33 7.18 8.59
N ALA A 52 2.03 7.66 7.37
CA ALA A 52 1.18 6.97 6.41
C ALA A 52 1.72 5.56 6.08
N GLN A 53 3.02 5.46 5.79
CA GLN A 53 3.68 4.17 5.54
C GLN A 53 3.62 3.25 6.77
N SER A 54 3.84 3.78 7.98
CA SER A 54 3.73 2.98 9.20
C SER A 54 2.32 2.43 9.44
N LEU A 55 1.29 3.21 9.12
CA LEU A 55 -0.11 2.80 9.21
C LEU A 55 -0.44 1.73 8.16
N GLN A 56 0.05 1.91 6.93
CA GLN A 56 -0.09 0.92 5.86
C GLN A 56 0.54 -0.43 6.24
N GLN A 57 1.76 -0.41 6.79
CA GLN A 57 2.44 -1.63 7.25
C GLN A 57 1.68 -2.33 8.38
N ARG A 58 1.21 -1.57 9.38
CA ARG A 58 0.38 -2.15 10.47
C ARG A 58 -0.91 -2.76 9.94
N HIS A 59 -1.54 -2.12 8.95
CA HIS A 59 -2.76 -2.64 8.33
C HIS A 59 -2.47 -3.91 7.52
N LEU A 60 -1.39 -3.92 6.73
CA LEU A 60 -0.94 -5.09 5.98
C LEU A 60 -0.71 -6.29 6.92
N ASP A 61 0.03 -6.07 8.00
CA ASP A 61 0.30 -7.13 8.99
C ASP A 61 -0.98 -7.68 9.63
N LYS A 62 -1.97 -6.80 9.87
CA LYS A 62 -3.28 -7.22 10.40
C LYS A 62 -3.99 -8.14 9.40
N LEU A 63 -4.07 -7.75 8.13
CA LEU A 63 -4.71 -8.55 7.08
C LEU A 63 -3.98 -9.88 6.83
N ILE A 64 -2.64 -9.89 6.87
CA ILE A 64 -1.84 -11.12 6.78
C ILE A 64 -2.13 -12.05 7.96
N ARG A 65 -2.24 -11.51 9.18
CA ARG A 65 -2.63 -12.31 10.35
C ARG A 65 -4.03 -12.88 10.20
N GLU A 66 -4.99 -12.09 9.74
CA GLU A 66 -6.38 -12.53 9.52
C GLU A 66 -6.45 -13.70 8.52
N THR A 67 -5.73 -13.63 7.40
CA THR A 67 -5.68 -14.72 6.41
C THR A 67 -5.02 -16.00 6.95
N ARG A 68 -4.10 -15.89 7.92
CA ARG A 68 -3.51 -17.07 8.60
C ARG A 68 -4.51 -17.73 9.56
N PHE A 69 -5.31 -16.95 10.29
CA PHE A 69 -6.34 -17.50 11.18
C PHE A 69 -7.54 -18.05 10.40
N ARG A 70 -7.78 -17.53 9.19
CA ARG A 70 -8.91 -17.93 8.33
C ARG A 70 -8.42 -18.28 6.91
N PRO A 71 -7.70 -19.39 6.74
CA PRO A 71 -7.03 -19.72 5.47
C PRO A 71 -7.99 -19.94 4.30
N ASN A 72 -9.24 -20.31 4.57
CA ASN A 72 -10.26 -20.56 3.54
C ASN A 72 -11.33 -19.46 3.46
N ASP A 73 -11.15 -18.33 4.16
CA ASP A 73 -12.11 -17.22 4.11
C ASP A 73 -11.83 -16.34 2.88
N ALA A 74 -12.74 -16.43 1.91
CA ALA A 74 -12.69 -15.65 0.68
C ALA A 74 -12.61 -14.14 0.95
N ALA A 75 -13.35 -13.66 1.95
CA ALA A 75 -13.40 -12.23 2.24
C ALA A 75 -12.08 -11.74 2.81
N ALA A 76 -11.43 -12.51 3.69
CA ALA A 76 -10.12 -12.16 4.26
C ALA A 76 -9.05 -12.03 3.16
N HIS A 77 -8.98 -13.00 2.23
CA HIS A 77 -8.04 -12.93 1.11
C HIS A 77 -8.37 -11.78 0.15
N LEU A 78 -9.66 -11.48 -0.07
CA LEU A 78 -10.08 -10.38 -0.94
C LEU A 78 -9.67 -9.02 -0.37
N GLN A 79 -9.80 -8.82 0.94
CA GLN A 79 -9.38 -7.57 1.59
C GLN A 79 -7.87 -7.38 1.50
N LEU A 80 -7.09 -8.44 1.79
CA LEU A 80 -5.63 -8.42 1.60
C LEU A 80 -5.25 -8.09 0.17
N ALA A 81 -5.88 -8.74 -0.81
CA ALA A 81 -5.58 -8.54 -2.23
C ALA A 81 -5.85 -7.10 -2.70
N LYS A 82 -7.00 -6.53 -2.30
CA LYS A 82 -7.34 -5.14 -2.60
C LYS A 82 -6.33 -4.16 -2.00
N PHE A 83 -5.98 -4.37 -0.73
CA PHE A 83 -5.03 -3.50 -0.06
C PHE A 83 -3.64 -3.58 -0.69
N LEU A 84 -3.17 -4.77 -1.06
CA LEU A 84 -1.91 -4.94 -1.79
C LEU A 84 -1.92 -4.22 -3.14
N LEU A 85 -3.04 -4.29 -3.87
CA LEU A 85 -3.20 -3.57 -5.14
C LEU A 85 -3.19 -2.05 -4.95
N GLU A 86 -3.81 -1.53 -3.89
CA GLU A 86 -3.77 -0.11 -3.52
C GLU A 86 -2.36 0.37 -3.16
N LEU A 87 -1.54 -0.50 -2.57
CA LEU A 87 -0.11 -0.25 -2.33
C LEU A 87 0.74 -0.36 -3.61
N GLY A 88 0.17 -0.78 -4.73
CA GLY A 88 0.89 -1.06 -5.98
C GLY A 88 1.65 -2.38 -5.97
N ASP A 89 1.51 -3.21 -4.94
CA ASP A 89 2.09 -4.55 -4.86
C ASP A 89 1.25 -5.54 -5.68
N VAL A 90 1.38 -5.45 -6.99
CA VAL A 90 0.66 -6.31 -7.95
C VAL A 90 1.10 -7.77 -7.83
N ASP A 91 2.37 -8.01 -7.45
CA ASP A 91 2.94 -9.34 -7.27
C ASP A 91 2.30 -10.08 -6.08
N GLY A 92 2.05 -9.37 -4.97
CA GLY A 92 1.32 -9.89 -3.82
C GLY A 92 -0.20 -9.94 -4.01
N ALA A 93 -0.78 -8.97 -4.75
CA ALA A 93 -2.22 -8.85 -4.91
C ALA A 93 -2.84 -10.00 -5.72
N ARG A 94 -2.26 -10.32 -6.88
CA ARG A 94 -2.77 -11.37 -7.78
C ARG A 94 -2.98 -12.73 -7.10
N PRO A 95 -1.99 -13.33 -6.41
CA PRO A 95 -2.18 -14.62 -5.75
C PRO A 95 -3.17 -14.55 -4.58
N SER A 96 -3.39 -13.38 -3.99
CA SER A 96 -4.40 -13.17 -2.95
C SER A 96 -5.83 -13.14 -3.56
N PHE A 97 -6.00 -12.52 -4.74
CA PHE A 97 -7.25 -12.64 -5.49
C PHE A 97 -7.50 -14.08 -5.98
N GLU A 98 -6.46 -14.80 -6.42
CA GLU A 98 -6.58 -16.22 -6.81
C GLU A 98 -7.00 -17.10 -5.62
N ARG A 99 -6.45 -16.85 -4.42
CA ARG A 99 -6.89 -17.50 -3.17
C ARG A 99 -8.34 -17.21 -2.83
N THR A 100 -8.84 -16.02 -3.13
CA THR A 100 -10.28 -15.68 -2.98
C THR A 100 -11.16 -16.57 -3.85
N LEU A 101 -10.71 -16.87 -5.08
CA LEU A 101 -11.47 -17.69 -6.04
C LEU A 101 -11.52 -19.17 -5.68
N GLN A 102 -10.67 -19.67 -4.78
CA GLN A 102 -10.71 -21.08 -4.36
C GLN A 102 -12.03 -21.42 -3.64
N PRO A 103 -12.42 -20.74 -2.54
CA PRO A 103 -13.72 -20.92 -1.91
C PRO A 103 -14.87 -20.19 -2.64
N ALA A 104 -14.58 -19.14 -3.43
CA ALA A 104 -15.59 -18.32 -4.12
C ALA A 104 -15.27 -18.15 -5.62
N PRO A 105 -15.40 -19.20 -6.45
CA PRO A 105 -14.97 -19.20 -7.85
C PRO A 105 -15.73 -18.21 -8.75
N THR A 106 -16.88 -17.72 -8.29
CA THR A 106 -17.74 -16.76 -8.99
C THR A 106 -17.59 -15.33 -8.48
N SER A 107 -16.59 -15.06 -7.63
CA SER A 107 -16.34 -13.72 -7.10
C SER A 107 -15.90 -12.76 -8.21
N VAL A 108 -16.85 -11.97 -8.71
CA VAL A 108 -16.63 -10.93 -9.73
C VAL A 108 -15.60 -9.90 -9.24
N ALA A 109 -15.62 -9.56 -7.94
CA ALA A 109 -14.65 -8.65 -7.35
C ALA A 109 -13.21 -9.18 -7.44
N ALA A 110 -13.00 -10.48 -7.21
CA ALA A 110 -11.68 -11.09 -7.35
C ALA A 110 -11.25 -11.19 -8.82
N LEU A 111 -12.18 -11.49 -9.74
CA LEU A 111 -11.89 -11.50 -11.17
C LEU A 111 -11.48 -10.11 -11.69
N TYR A 112 -12.15 -9.04 -11.25
CA TYR A 112 -11.73 -7.67 -11.57
C TYR A 112 -10.35 -7.35 -10.97
N GLY A 113 -10.09 -7.79 -9.75
CA GLY A 113 -8.78 -7.65 -9.10
C GLY A 113 -7.66 -8.31 -9.91
N ILE A 114 -7.87 -9.54 -10.39
CA ILE A 114 -6.91 -10.22 -11.27
C ILE A 114 -6.75 -9.46 -12.59
N ALA A 115 -7.85 -9.02 -13.21
CA ALA A 115 -7.78 -8.26 -14.45
C ALA A 115 -6.97 -6.97 -14.28
N ALA A 116 -7.17 -6.23 -13.19
CA ALA A 116 -6.41 -5.03 -12.86
C ALA A 116 -4.92 -5.34 -12.61
N CYS A 117 -4.61 -6.45 -11.93
CA CYS A 117 -3.23 -6.90 -11.75
C CYS A 117 -2.56 -7.23 -13.10
N CYS A 118 -3.29 -7.87 -14.00
CA CYS A 118 -2.81 -8.18 -15.35
C CYS A 118 -2.60 -6.90 -16.17
N GLU A 119 -3.54 -5.95 -16.14
CA GLU A 119 -3.40 -4.64 -16.80
C GLU A 119 -2.18 -3.88 -16.30
N ALA A 120 -1.95 -3.84 -14.98
CA ALA A 120 -0.79 -3.18 -14.38
C ALA A 120 0.55 -3.80 -14.82
N LYS A 121 0.56 -5.09 -15.18
CA LYS A 121 1.73 -5.81 -15.71
C LYS A 121 1.82 -5.81 -17.23
N GLY A 122 0.85 -5.22 -17.94
CA GLY A 122 0.75 -5.31 -19.40
C GLY A 122 0.37 -6.70 -19.92
N ASP A 123 -0.08 -7.60 -19.05
CA ASP A 123 -0.56 -8.95 -19.39
C ASP A 123 -1.98 -8.89 -19.96
N ASN A 124 -2.09 -8.41 -21.20
CA ASN A 124 -3.39 -8.23 -21.86
C ASN A 124 -4.16 -9.55 -22.05
N ASP A 125 -3.45 -10.68 -22.19
CA ASP A 125 -4.07 -12.01 -22.30
C ASP A 125 -4.69 -12.46 -20.98
N GLY A 126 -3.97 -12.29 -19.87
CA GLY A 126 -4.50 -12.54 -18.53
C GLY A 126 -5.70 -11.66 -18.19
N ALA A 127 -5.64 -10.37 -18.53
CA ALA A 127 -6.75 -9.43 -18.32
C ALA A 127 -8.00 -9.85 -19.12
N LEU A 128 -7.82 -10.20 -20.41
CA LEU A 128 -8.90 -10.68 -21.27
C LEU A 128 -9.56 -11.95 -20.71
N LYS A 129 -8.76 -12.93 -20.27
CA LYS A 129 -9.27 -14.18 -19.66
C LYS A 129 -10.12 -13.90 -18.42
N ALA A 130 -9.70 -12.95 -17.57
CA ALA A 130 -10.46 -12.56 -16.40
C ALA A 130 -11.79 -11.86 -16.79
N TYR A 131 -11.76 -10.93 -17.74
CA TYR A 131 -12.96 -10.26 -18.23
C TYR A 131 -13.96 -11.20 -18.90
N LEU A 132 -13.49 -12.17 -19.68
CA LEU A 132 -14.36 -13.19 -20.28
C LEU A 132 -15.03 -14.07 -19.23
N LYS A 133 -14.36 -14.37 -18.11
CA LYS A 133 -15.01 -15.05 -16.97
C LYS A 133 -16.11 -14.19 -16.35
N ILE A 134 -15.86 -12.89 -16.18
CA ILE A 134 -16.90 -11.97 -15.68
C ILE A 134 -18.08 -11.94 -16.64
N ALA A 135 -17.86 -11.87 -17.96
CA ALA A 135 -18.93 -11.83 -18.95
C ALA A 135 -19.81 -13.09 -18.92
N LYS A 136 -19.21 -14.25 -18.63
CA LYS A 136 -19.96 -15.51 -18.42
C LYS A 136 -20.83 -15.49 -17.15
N LEU A 137 -20.38 -14.82 -16.10
CA LEU A 137 -21.09 -14.73 -14.83
C LEU A 137 -22.13 -13.61 -14.81
N ARG A 138 -21.84 -12.51 -15.50
CA ARG A 138 -22.65 -11.30 -15.61
C ARG A 138 -22.55 -10.74 -17.04
N PRO A 139 -23.42 -11.21 -17.95
CA PRO A 139 -23.43 -10.73 -19.32
C PRO A 139 -23.73 -9.22 -19.43
N ASP A 140 -24.53 -8.70 -18.51
CA ASP A 140 -24.99 -7.29 -18.51
C ASP A 140 -24.09 -6.37 -17.66
N GLU A 141 -22.85 -6.79 -17.36
CA GLU A 141 -21.94 -6.02 -16.51
C GLU A 141 -21.50 -4.71 -17.21
N PRO A 142 -21.81 -3.54 -16.63
CA PRO A 142 -21.60 -2.26 -17.31
C PRO A 142 -20.14 -2.00 -17.64
N GLY A 143 -19.86 -1.65 -18.91
CA GLY A 143 -18.52 -1.29 -19.36
C GLY A 143 -17.54 -2.46 -19.52
N LEU A 144 -17.96 -3.70 -19.24
CA LEU A 144 -17.13 -4.88 -19.42
C LEU A 144 -16.74 -5.10 -20.89
N GLU A 145 -17.68 -4.89 -21.82
CA GLU A 145 -17.40 -5.01 -23.27
C GLU A 145 -16.27 -4.08 -23.72
N ARG A 146 -16.20 -2.86 -23.17
CA ARG A 146 -15.12 -1.92 -23.49
C ARG A 146 -13.77 -2.45 -23.00
N LYS A 147 -13.75 -3.04 -21.80
CA LYS A 147 -12.55 -3.65 -21.22
C LYS A 147 -12.06 -4.86 -22.04
N ILE A 148 -12.99 -5.74 -22.46
CA ILE A 148 -12.70 -6.87 -23.35
C ILE A 148 -12.12 -6.39 -24.69
N ARG A 149 -12.81 -5.46 -25.36
CA ARG A 149 -12.37 -4.91 -26.65
C ARG A 149 -11.00 -4.24 -26.55
N SER A 150 -10.75 -3.52 -25.46
CA SER A 150 -9.46 -2.88 -25.18
C SER A 150 -8.34 -3.91 -25.06
N ALA A 151 -8.54 -4.96 -24.25
CA ALA A 151 -7.56 -6.02 -24.08
C ALA A 151 -7.29 -6.78 -25.39
N GLU A 152 -8.32 -7.11 -26.18
CA GLU A 152 -8.15 -7.75 -27.49
C GLU A 152 -7.40 -6.87 -28.49
N SER A 153 -7.68 -5.56 -28.50
CA SER A 153 -6.99 -4.62 -29.38
C SER A 153 -5.50 -4.56 -29.05
N ALA A 154 -5.16 -4.52 -27.76
CA ALA A 154 -3.78 -4.53 -27.30
C ALA A 154 -3.04 -5.81 -27.73
N LEU A 155 -3.69 -6.98 -27.62
CA LEU A 155 -3.13 -8.26 -28.09
C LEU A 155 -2.91 -8.29 -29.62
N ARG A 156 -3.87 -7.82 -30.41
CA ARG A 156 -3.73 -7.71 -31.87
C ARG A 156 -2.59 -6.77 -32.27
N GLY A 157 -2.39 -5.68 -31.54
CA GLY A 157 -1.28 -4.75 -31.74
C GLY A 157 0.08 -5.40 -31.47
N SER A 158 0.21 -6.16 -30.38
CA SER A 158 1.45 -6.87 -30.02
C SER A 158 1.79 -8.01 -31.00
N SER A 159 0.79 -8.67 -31.58
CA SER A 159 1.00 -9.74 -32.57
C SER A 159 1.46 -9.23 -33.95
N LYS A 160 1.43 -7.92 -34.19
CA LYS A 160 1.70 -7.31 -35.51
C LYS A 160 3.06 -6.57 -35.58
N ALA A 161 3.92 -6.74 -34.57
CA ALA A 161 5.28 -6.23 -34.60
C ALA A 161 6.13 -7.08 -35.59
N PRO A 162 6.87 -6.45 -36.53
CA PRO A 162 7.64 -7.13 -37.58
C PRO A 162 8.85 -7.90 -37.06
#